data_AF-A0A946N2F6-F1
#
_entry.id   AF-A0A946N2F6-F1
#
_cell.length_a   1.000
_cell.length_b   1.000
_cell.length_c   1.000
_cell.angle_alpha   90.00
_cell.angle_beta   90.00
_cell.angle_gamma   90.00
#
_symmetry.space_group_name_H-M   'P 1'
#
loop_
_entity.id
_entity.type
_entity.pdbx_description
1 polymer ?
#
loop_
_entity_poly.entity_id
_entity_poly.type
_entity_poly.pdbx_seq_one_letter_code
_entity_poly.pdbx_strand_id
1 'polypeptide(L)'
;MKISVPEETALGQNAHSDGSLDGGVRGGAVRGDKVLGYKLLGDKEALALASRTDTARLAQEAAHCRDLGFGNVVTYSRKVFIPLTQLCRDVCHYCTFAQTPKHIPQAYMPIDEVIATCKAGAALGCQEALFTLGEKPELRYRAARESLAALGFKTTIDYVIEVARRVLVETGLLPHINAGNLTRDEMLALRDVSASMGIMLESASSRLCEKGMPHYGSPDKDPITRLATLDLAGELRVPFTSGILIGIGETRLERIESLLALRASHRRYGHLQEVIVQNFRAKPHTKMALAPEPDLEELV
;
A
#
# COMPACT_ATOMS: atom_id res chain seq x y z
N MET A 1 6.24 -7.78 -8.15
CA MET A 1 6.65 -8.22 -6.81
C MET A 1 7.46 -9.51 -6.89
N LYS A 2 8.78 -9.45 -6.60
CA LYS A 2 9.67 -10.62 -6.57
C LYS A 2 10.02 -10.89 -5.11
N ILE A 3 9.78 -12.12 -4.63
CA ILE A 3 10.35 -12.62 -3.37
C ILE A 3 11.36 -13.67 -3.82
N SER A 4 12.64 -13.39 -3.64
CA SER A 4 13.72 -14.11 -4.29
C SER A 4 14.95 -14.22 -3.40
N VAL A 5 15.81 -15.18 -3.73
CA VAL A 5 17.15 -15.36 -3.16
C VAL A 5 18.18 -15.47 -4.30
N PRO A 6 19.48 -15.19 -4.03
CA PRO A 6 20.56 -15.43 -4.98
C PRO A 6 20.57 -16.88 -5.50
N GLU A 7 20.91 -17.10 -6.77
CA GLU A 7 21.00 -18.46 -7.35
C GLU A 7 22.05 -19.35 -6.65
N GLU A 8 23.09 -18.78 -6.05
CA GLU A 8 24.16 -19.51 -5.36
C GLU A 8 23.78 -19.97 -3.94
N THR A 9 22.67 -19.48 -3.38
CA THR A 9 22.11 -19.96 -2.11
C THR A 9 21.16 -21.15 -2.34
N ALA A 10 21.67 -22.19 -2.98
CA ALA A 10 20.99 -23.47 -3.01
C ALA A 10 21.12 -24.13 -1.63
N LEU A 11 19.99 -24.24 -0.93
CA LEU A 11 19.74 -25.36 -0.01
C LEU A 11 20.18 -26.63 -0.76
N GLY A 12 21.25 -27.25 -0.29
CA GLY A 12 22.16 -28.00 -1.16
C GLY A 12 21.54 -29.15 -1.96
N GLN A 13 22.17 -29.44 -3.11
CA GLN A 13 22.58 -30.79 -3.53
C GLN A 13 23.38 -30.76 -4.83
N ASN A 14 24.26 -31.76 -4.96
CA ASN A 14 25.21 -32.04 -6.04
C ASN A 14 24.61 -32.15 -7.45
N ALA A 15 25.47 -31.87 -8.45
CA ALA A 15 25.67 -32.60 -9.73
C ALA A 15 25.57 -31.74 -11.03
N HIS A 16 26.75 -31.59 -11.67
CA HIS A 16 27.07 -31.67 -13.10
C HIS A 16 26.34 -30.84 -14.18
N SER A 17 27.07 -29.81 -14.65
CA SER A 17 27.59 -29.53 -16.01
C SER A 17 26.71 -29.30 -17.24
N ASP A 18 27.17 -28.30 -18.02
CA ASP A 18 27.02 -27.99 -19.46
C ASP A 18 25.70 -27.32 -19.91
N GLY A 19 25.66 -26.24 -20.70
CA GLY A 19 26.65 -25.43 -21.42
C GLY A 19 25.90 -24.53 -22.44
N SER A 20 26.59 -23.50 -22.94
CA SER A 20 26.27 -22.66 -24.12
C SER A 20 25.28 -21.48 -23.98
N LEU A 21 25.85 -20.28 -24.09
CA LEU A 21 25.22 -18.99 -24.37
C LEU A 21 25.16 -18.78 -25.88
N ASP A 22 24.05 -18.25 -26.41
CA ASP A 22 24.09 -17.50 -27.67
C ASP A 22 23.02 -16.40 -27.71
N GLY A 23 23.40 -15.25 -28.28
CA GLY A 23 22.78 -13.94 -28.06
C GLY A 23 21.58 -13.57 -28.94
N GLY A 24 20.93 -12.45 -28.59
CA GLY A 24 19.93 -11.79 -29.44
C GLY A 24 19.05 -10.76 -28.72
N VAL A 25 19.21 -9.48 -29.07
CA VAL A 25 18.40 -8.34 -28.59
C VAL A 25 16.97 -8.40 -29.15
N ARG A 26 15.93 -8.20 -28.31
CA ARG A 26 14.73 -7.37 -28.55
C ARG A 26 13.68 -7.53 -27.43
N GLY A 27 12.98 -6.44 -27.14
CA GLY A 27 11.95 -6.37 -26.09
C GLY A 27 10.82 -7.37 -26.28
N GLY A 28 10.33 -7.90 -25.15
CA GLY A 28 9.24 -8.86 -25.12
C GLY A 28 8.92 -9.29 -23.69
N ALA A 29 7.62 -9.47 -23.45
CA ALA A 29 6.95 -9.93 -22.24
C ALA A 29 7.75 -10.83 -21.29
N VAL A 30 7.47 -10.65 -19.99
CA VAL A 30 7.79 -11.58 -18.90
C VAL A 30 7.29 -12.99 -19.26
N ARG A 31 8.15 -13.78 -19.91
CA ARG A 31 7.99 -15.22 -20.13
C ARG A 31 9.21 -15.89 -19.52
N GLY A 32 8.96 -16.77 -18.57
CA GLY A 32 9.97 -17.65 -17.96
C GLY A 32 10.41 -17.17 -16.58
N ASP A 33 10.35 -18.07 -15.60
CA ASP A 33 10.82 -17.91 -14.21
C ASP A 33 12.35 -17.77 -14.07
N LYS A 34 13.02 -17.14 -15.05
CA LYS A 34 14.44 -16.82 -15.01
C LYS A 34 14.67 -15.50 -15.73
N VAL A 35 14.88 -14.45 -14.95
CA VAL A 35 15.67 -13.29 -15.41
C VAL A 35 16.98 -13.42 -14.61
N LEU A 36 18.10 -13.37 -15.34
CA LEU A 36 19.48 -13.59 -14.91
C LEU A 36 19.75 -13.43 -13.39
N GLY A 37 20.17 -14.52 -12.73
CA GLY A 37 20.86 -14.49 -11.43
C GLY A 37 20.01 -14.64 -10.16
N TYR A 38 18.68 -14.76 -10.24
CA TYR A 38 17.83 -14.94 -9.04
C TYR A 38 16.82 -16.08 -9.17
N LYS A 39 16.65 -16.85 -8.08
CA LYS A 39 15.59 -17.85 -7.95
C LYS A 39 14.38 -17.23 -7.24
N LEU A 40 13.21 -17.26 -7.89
CA LEU A 40 11.95 -16.94 -7.21
C LEU A 40 11.62 -18.04 -6.20
N LEU A 41 11.35 -17.65 -4.96
CA LEU A 41 10.94 -18.60 -3.93
C LEU A 41 9.53 -19.13 -4.21
N GLY A 42 9.35 -20.44 -4.18
CA GLY A 42 8.03 -21.06 -4.08
C GLY A 42 7.34 -20.66 -2.77
N ASP A 43 6.02 -20.84 -2.69
CA ASP A 43 5.25 -20.45 -1.49
C ASP A 43 5.78 -21.15 -0.22
N LYS A 44 6.09 -22.45 -0.31
CA LYS A 44 6.68 -23.21 0.81
C LYS A 44 8.04 -22.68 1.25
N GLU A 45 8.90 -22.31 0.30
CA GLU A 45 10.22 -21.76 0.59
C GLU A 45 10.11 -20.37 1.23
N ALA A 46 9.19 -19.53 0.74
CA ALA A 46 8.91 -18.22 1.33
C ALA A 46 8.38 -18.36 2.77
N LEU A 47 7.41 -19.25 3.01
CA LEU A 47 6.87 -19.50 4.36
C LEU A 47 7.94 -20.01 5.33
N ALA A 48 8.90 -20.79 4.85
CA ALA A 48 10.03 -21.25 5.67
C ALA A 48 10.94 -20.12 6.16
N LEU A 49 10.88 -18.91 5.56
CA LEU A 49 11.60 -17.74 6.07
C LEU A 49 11.08 -17.26 7.42
N ALA A 50 9.84 -17.60 7.81
CA ALA A 50 9.24 -17.17 9.07
C ALA A 50 10.08 -17.58 10.30
N SER A 51 10.76 -18.72 10.22
CA SER A 51 11.59 -19.28 11.29
C SER A 51 13.08 -18.88 11.20
N ARG A 52 13.49 -18.10 10.18
CA ARG A 52 14.88 -17.68 10.00
C ARG A 52 15.17 -16.44 10.83
N THR A 53 16.02 -16.58 11.85
CA THR A 53 16.37 -15.50 12.79
C THR A 53 17.67 -14.78 12.44
N ASP A 54 18.45 -15.29 11.50
CA ASP A 54 19.67 -14.62 11.00
C ASP A 54 19.30 -13.49 10.02
N THR A 55 18.87 -12.36 10.58
CA THR A 55 18.42 -11.16 9.84
C THR A 55 19.57 -10.53 9.05
N ALA A 56 20.80 -10.60 9.55
CA ALA A 56 21.99 -10.13 8.84
C ALA A 56 22.19 -10.90 7.52
N ARG A 57 22.04 -12.23 7.54
CA ARG A 57 22.12 -13.03 6.31
C ARG A 57 20.95 -12.75 5.37
N LEU A 58 19.73 -12.60 5.88
CA LEU A 58 18.56 -12.27 5.07
C LEU A 58 18.73 -10.91 4.37
N ALA A 59 19.24 -9.90 5.06
CA ALA A 59 19.50 -8.58 4.48
C ALA A 59 20.58 -8.62 3.40
N GLN A 60 21.63 -9.44 3.55
CA GLN A 60 22.63 -9.64 2.50
C GLN A 60 22.02 -10.27 1.24
N GLU A 61 21.18 -11.30 1.41
CA GLU A 61 20.49 -11.96 0.30
C GLU A 61 19.48 -11.02 -0.38
N ALA A 62 18.74 -10.23 0.40
CA ALA A 62 17.81 -9.22 -0.09
C ALA A 62 18.54 -8.10 -0.85
N ALA A 63 19.69 -7.63 -0.33
CA ALA A 63 20.52 -6.63 -0.98
C ALA A 63 21.05 -7.13 -2.32
N HIS A 64 21.53 -8.38 -2.39
CA HIS A 64 21.96 -8.99 -3.65
C HIS A 64 20.81 -9.08 -4.66
N CYS A 65 19.62 -9.49 -4.24
CA CYS A 65 18.42 -9.49 -5.09
C CYS A 65 18.06 -8.08 -5.60
N ARG A 66 18.18 -7.06 -4.74
CA ARG A 66 17.94 -5.66 -5.10
C ARG A 66 18.97 -5.17 -6.11
N ASP A 67 20.25 -5.47 -5.90
CA ASP A 67 21.35 -5.03 -6.79
C ASP A 67 21.24 -5.69 -8.16
N LEU A 68 20.89 -6.97 -8.24
CA LEU A 68 20.62 -7.66 -9.51
C LEU A 68 19.38 -7.12 -10.23
N GLY A 69 18.33 -6.77 -9.48
CA GLY A 69 17.04 -6.37 -10.04
C GLY A 69 16.95 -4.89 -10.44
N PHE A 70 17.56 -4.01 -9.65
CA PHE A 70 17.40 -2.55 -9.73
C PHE A 70 18.74 -1.79 -9.74
N GLY A 71 19.86 -2.47 -9.48
CA GLY A 71 21.16 -1.82 -9.31
C GLY A 71 21.16 -0.86 -8.12
N ASN A 72 21.83 0.27 -8.31
CA ASN A 72 22.00 1.32 -7.30
C ASN A 72 21.08 2.55 -7.50
N VAL A 73 20.08 2.46 -8.38
CA VAL A 73 19.16 3.57 -8.64
C VAL A 73 18.10 3.65 -7.53
N VAL A 74 17.97 4.83 -6.93
CA VAL A 74 16.91 5.15 -5.97
C VAL A 74 15.99 6.20 -6.60
N THR A 75 14.73 5.83 -6.82
CA THR A 75 13.70 6.73 -7.35
C THR A 75 12.94 7.42 -6.23
N TYR A 76 12.52 8.66 -6.45
CA TYR A 76 11.65 9.39 -5.53
C TYR A 76 10.67 10.26 -6.30
N SER A 77 9.53 10.56 -5.68
CA SER A 77 8.54 11.50 -6.22
C SER A 77 8.23 12.58 -5.19
N ARG A 78 8.40 13.85 -5.58
CA ARG A 78 8.07 15.00 -4.75
C ARG A 78 6.56 15.20 -4.80
N LYS A 79 5.92 15.10 -3.64
CA LYS A 79 4.46 15.09 -3.55
C LYS A 79 3.94 16.07 -2.51
N VAL A 80 2.76 16.63 -2.78
CA VAL A 80 1.94 17.34 -1.80
C VAL A 80 1.09 16.32 -1.06
N PHE A 81 1.00 16.43 0.27
CA PHE A 81 0.15 15.57 1.08
C PHE A 81 -1.18 16.28 1.37
N ILE A 82 -2.31 15.64 1.03
CA ILE A 82 -3.66 16.21 1.14
C ILE A 82 -4.48 15.31 2.09
N PRO A 83 -4.60 15.68 3.38
CA PRO A 83 -5.45 14.97 4.33
C PRO A 83 -6.92 15.37 4.13
N LEU A 84 -7.53 14.97 3.00
CA LEU A 84 -8.82 15.50 2.54
C LEU A 84 -9.93 15.35 3.60
N THR A 85 -9.91 14.24 4.35
CA THR A 85 -10.68 14.10 5.58
C THR A 85 -9.96 13.20 6.58
N GLN A 86 -9.97 13.60 7.84
CA GLN A 86 -9.49 12.79 8.96
C GLN A 86 -10.62 11.99 9.63
N LEU A 87 -11.86 12.11 9.16
CA LEU A 87 -12.95 11.25 9.62
C LEU A 87 -12.84 9.89 8.95
N CYS A 88 -13.03 8.82 9.71
CA CYS A 88 -13.01 7.45 9.20
C CYS A 88 -14.10 6.61 9.87
N ARG A 89 -14.77 5.73 9.14
CA ARG A 89 -15.71 4.80 9.78
C ARG A 89 -15.02 3.72 10.61
N ASP A 90 -13.79 3.36 10.26
CA ASP A 90 -12.95 2.43 11.01
C ASP A 90 -12.45 3.03 12.34
N VAL A 91 -11.94 2.15 13.21
CA VAL A 91 -11.32 2.50 14.49
C VAL A 91 -10.02 1.73 14.70
N CYS A 92 -9.12 1.74 13.72
CA CYS A 92 -7.85 1.01 13.82
C CYS A 92 -7.10 1.44 15.08
N HIS A 93 -6.77 0.50 15.95
CA HIS A 93 -6.30 0.79 17.31
C HIS A 93 -4.93 1.47 17.38
N TYR A 94 -4.16 1.43 16.29
CA TYR A 94 -2.86 2.07 16.10
C TYR A 94 -2.93 3.43 15.37
N CYS A 95 -4.06 3.78 14.77
CA CYS A 95 -4.13 4.89 13.83
C CYS A 95 -4.28 6.24 14.55
N THR A 96 -3.37 7.18 14.29
CA THR A 96 -3.47 8.58 14.75
C THR A 96 -4.12 9.51 13.72
N PHE A 97 -4.29 9.05 12.48
CA PHE A 97 -4.87 9.84 11.41
C PHE A 97 -6.38 10.01 11.58
N ALA A 98 -7.08 8.92 11.92
CA ALA A 98 -8.51 8.95 12.13
C ALA A 98 -8.87 9.74 13.40
N GLN A 99 -9.71 10.76 13.23
CA GLN A 99 -10.20 11.63 14.28
C GLN A 99 -11.72 11.52 14.40
N THR A 100 -12.25 11.93 15.55
CA THR A 100 -13.70 12.07 15.75
C THR A 100 -14.14 13.51 15.45
N PRO A 101 -15.42 13.77 15.09
CA PRO A 101 -15.88 15.11 14.73
C PRO A 101 -15.59 16.20 15.78
N LYS A 102 -15.53 15.86 17.07
CA LYS A 102 -15.22 16.80 18.16
C LYS A 102 -13.75 17.25 18.20
N HIS A 103 -12.87 16.63 17.43
CA HIS A 103 -11.42 16.87 17.45
C HIS A 103 -10.88 17.47 16.16
N ILE A 104 -11.76 17.84 15.22
CA ILE A 104 -11.38 18.45 13.95
C ILE A 104 -12.17 19.75 13.73
N PRO A 105 -11.56 20.77 13.12
CA PRO A 105 -12.25 22.03 12.83
C PRO A 105 -13.27 21.88 11.68
N GLN A 106 -13.02 20.96 10.74
CA GLN A 106 -13.84 20.72 9.57
C GLN A 106 -13.78 19.25 9.16
N ALA A 107 -14.90 18.71 8.65
CA ALA A 107 -14.99 17.31 8.25
C ALA A 107 -14.20 17.00 6.97
N TYR A 108 -14.16 17.95 6.02
CA TYR A 108 -13.38 17.85 4.78
C TYR A 108 -12.62 19.16 4.54
N MET A 109 -11.43 19.04 3.94
CA MET A 109 -10.67 20.19 3.43
C MET A 109 -11.42 20.79 2.23
N PRO A 110 -11.72 22.10 2.21
CA PRO A 110 -12.35 22.78 1.07
C PRO A 110 -11.50 22.68 -0.20
N ILE A 111 -12.15 22.57 -1.36
CA ILE A 111 -11.48 22.45 -2.67
C ILE A 111 -10.46 23.58 -2.88
N ASP A 112 -10.83 24.83 -2.59
CA ASP A 112 -9.94 25.98 -2.82
C ASP A 112 -8.68 25.93 -1.95
N GLU A 113 -8.77 25.38 -0.72
CA GLU A 113 -7.62 25.16 0.15
C GLU A 113 -6.69 24.08 -0.43
N VAL A 114 -7.28 22.99 -0.96
CA VAL A 114 -6.53 21.92 -1.65
C VAL A 114 -5.80 22.48 -2.86
N ILE A 115 -6.48 23.27 -3.70
CA ILE A 115 -5.90 23.85 -4.91
C ILE A 115 -4.80 24.85 -4.57
N ALA A 116 -4.99 25.71 -3.56
CA ALA A 116 -3.94 26.62 -3.10
C ALA A 116 -2.69 25.87 -2.65
N THR A 117 -2.86 24.79 -1.88
CA THR A 117 -1.77 23.92 -1.41
C THR A 117 -1.07 23.24 -2.60
N CYS A 118 -1.82 22.74 -3.57
CA CYS A 118 -1.29 22.11 -4.78
C CYS A 118 -0.52 23.10 -5.67
N LYS A 119 -1.02 24.33 -5.84
CA LYS A 119 -0.31 25.40 -6.59
C LYS A 119 1.02 25.74 -5.91
N ALA A 120 1.04 25.84 -4.58
CA ALA A 120 2.29 26.05 -3.82
C ALA A 120 3.26 24.87 -4.00
N GLY A 121 2.77 23.63 -3.95
CA GLY A 121 3.58 22.44 -4.19
C GLY A 121 4.14 22.36 -5.61
N ALA A 122 3.32 22.67 -6.62
CA ALA A 122 3.75 22.73 -8.02
C ALA A 122 4.85 23.77 -8.23
N ALA A 123 4.73 24.96 -7.62
CA ALA A 123 5.77 25.99 -7.65
C ALA A 123 7.10 25.54 -7.00
N LEU A 124 7.03 24.60 -6.05
CA LEU A 124 8.21 23.98 -5.44
C LEU A 124 8.75 22.78 -6.23
N GLY A 125 8.12 22.38 -7.33
CA GLY A 125 8.51 21.25 -8.17
C GLY A 125 7.97 19.89 -7.72
N CYS A 126 6.86 19.86 -6.97
CA CYS A 126 6.10 18.62 -6.78
C CYS A 126 5.48 18.16 -8.11
N GLN A 127 5.35 16.84 -8.28
CA GLN A 127 4.75 16.20 -9.45
C GLN A 127 3.44 15.50 -9.08
N GLU A 128 3.30 15.08 -7.82
CA GLU A 128 2.14 14.32 -7.33
C GLU A 128 1.37 15.06 -6.23
N ALA A 129 0.09 14.76 -6.15
CA ALA A 129 -0.82 15.15 -5.09
C ALA A 129 -1.36 13.87 -4.41
N LEU A 130 -0.86 13.56 -3.22
CA LEU A 130 -1.24 12.37 -2.46
C LEU A 130 -2.48 12.66 -1.60
N PHE A 131 -3.62 12.16 -2.05
CA PHE A 131 -4.87 12.19 -1.31
C PHE A 131 -4.87 11.08 -0.27
N THR A 132 -4.91 11.49 1.00
CA THR A 132 -5.07 10.58 2.13
C THR A 132 -6.35 10.94 2.86
N LEU A 133 -7.20 9.94 3.07
CA LEU A 133 -8.50 10.13 3.69
C LEU A 133 -8.91 8.92 4.52
N GLY A 134 -9.77 9.17 5.51
CA GLY A 134 -10.46 8.09 6.20
C GLY A 134 -11.56 7.50 5.32
N GLU A 135 -11.90 6.25 5.60
CA GLU A 135 -12.77 5.45 4.75
C GLU A 135 -14.25 5.70 5.07
N LYS A 136 -15.02 6.03 4.03
CA LYS A 136 -16.48 6.24 4.01
C LYS A 136 -17.06 6.79 5.33
N PRO A 137 -16.52 7.91 5.88
CA PRO A 137 -16.94 8.44 7.18
C PRO A 137 -18.42 8.81 7.25
N GLU A 138 -19.06 9.09 6.12
CA GLU A 138 -20.49 9.36 5.98
C GLU A 138 -21.37 8.19 6.45
N LEU A 139 -20.86 6.96 6.46
CA LEU A 139 -21.58 5.79 6.97
C LEU A 139 -21.64 5.77 8.50
N ARG A 140 -20.76 6.51 9.18
CA ARG A 140 -20.67 6.55 10.64
C ARG A 140 -21.07 7.91 11.23
N TYR A 141 -20.61 8.99 10.63
CA TYR A 141 -20.71 10.33 11.21
C TYR A 141 -21.74 11.18 10.48
N ARG A 142 -22.69 11.73 11.26
CA ARG A 142 -23.63 12.75 10.78
C ARG A 142 -22.90 13.98 10.25
N ALA A 143 -21.85 14.44 10.93
CA ALA A 143 -21.04 15.58 10.52
C ALA A 143 -20.44 15.41 9.11
N ALA A 144 -20.03 14.19 8.74
CA ALA A 144 -19.53 13.91 7.40
C ALA A 144 -20.63 14.06 6.35
N ARG A 145 -21.84 13.54 6.61
CA ARG A 145 -23.00 13.68 5.71
C ARG A 145 -23.42 15.13 5.54
N GLU A 146 -23.51 15.89 6.63
CA GLU A 146 -23.90 17.31 6.60
C GLU A 146 -22.86 18.15 5.85
N SER A 147 -21.57 17.89 6.08
CA SER A 147 -20.50 18.59 5.36
C SER A 147 -20.51 18.27 3.86
N LEU A 148 -20.70 17.01 3.46
CA LEU A 148 -20.80 16.63 2.06
C LEU A 148 -22.01 17.32 1.39
N ALA A 149 -23.17 17.32 2.06
CA ALA A 149 -24.36 18.00 1.56
C ALA A 149 -24.16 19.50 1.38
N ALA A 150 -23.49 20.17 2.34
CA ALA A 150 -23.15 21.59 2.24
C ALA A 150 -22.16 21.89 1.09
N LEU A 151 -21.27 20.94 0.78
CA LEU A 151 -20.37 21.02 -0.37
C LEU A 151 -21.05 20.63 -1.69
N GLY A 152 -22.29 20.10 -1.66
CA GLY A 152 -23.03 19.67 -2.84
C GLY A 152 -22.76 18.23 -3.29
N PHE A 153 -22.19 17.38 -2.43
CA PHE A 153 -21.82 16.00 -2.73
C PHE A 153 -22.63 14.99 -1.91
N LYS A 154 -22.88 13.81 -2.49
CA LYS A 154 -23.62 12.74 -1.83
C LYS A 154 -22.70 11.81 -1.04
N THR A 155 -21.53 11.50 -1.58
CA THR A 155 -20.55 10.58 -0.97
C THR A 155 -19.16 11.20 -0.89
N THR A 156 -18.31 10.61 -0.05
CA THR A 156 -16.89 10.98 0.03
C THR A 156 -16.20 10.81 -1.32
N ILE A 157 -16.51 9.74 -2.05
CA ILE A 157 -15.86 9.46 -3.34
C ILE A 157 -16.27 10.48 -4.40
N ASP A 158 -17.54 10.91 -4.44
CA ASP A 158 -17.97 11.99 -5.35
C ASP A 158 -17.14 13.27 -5.12
N TYR A 159 -16.88 13.61 -3.84
CA TYR A 159 -16.05 14.76 -3.50
C TYR A 159 -14.58 14.55 -3.90
N VAL A 160 -14.01 13.37 -3.65
CA VAL A 160 -12.63 13.04 -4.05
C VAL A 160 -12.46 13.16 -5.57
N ILE A 161 -13.41 12.67 -6.36
CA ILE A 161 -13.38 12.75 -7.83
C ILE A 161 -13.29 14.22 -8.27
N GLU A 162 -14.17 15.08 -7.74
CA GLU A 162 -14.16 16.50 -8.10
C GLU A 162 -12.84 17.18 -7.69
N VAL A 163 -12.38 16.96 -6.46
CA VAL A 163 -11.15 17.61 -5.96
C VAL A 163 -9.95 17.13 -6.78
N ALA A 164 -9.82 15.83 -7.05
CA ALA A 164 -8.73 15.27 -7.85
C ALA A 164 -8.75 15.80 -9.29
N ARG A 165 -9.93 15.89 -9.91
CA ARG A 165 -10.11 16.49 -11.24
C ARG A 165 -9.63 17.95 -11.26
N ARG A 166 -10.03 18.74 -10.27
CA ARG A 166 -9.62 20.15 -10.14
C ARG A 166 -8.12 20.27 -9.93
N VAL A 167 -7.51 19.44 -9.08
CA VAL A 167 -6.05 19.40 -8.87
C VAL A 167 -5.32 19.12 -10.18
N LEU A 168 -5.74 18.08 -10.92
CA LEU A 168 -5.13 17.71 -12.19
C LEU A 168 -5.20 18.86 -13.20
N VAL A 169 -6.39 19.43 -13.39
CA VAL A 169 -6.64 20.46 -14.42
C VAL A 169 -6.00 21.81 -14.07
N GLU A 170 -6.06 22.24 -12.81
CA GLU A 170 -5.62 23.58 -12.43
C GLU A 170 -4.16 23.68 -12.01
N THR A 171 -3.53 22.57 -11.63
CA THR A 171 -2.17 22.58 -11.08
C THR A 171 -1.20 21.71 -11.87
N GLY A 172 -1.71 20.80 -12.69
CA GLY A 172 -0.89 19.81 -13.40
C GLY A 172 -0.30 18.73 -12.51
N LEU A 173 -0.51 18.76 -11.19
CA LEU A 173 -0.10 17.69 -10.29
C LEU A 173 -0.93 16.44 -10.55
N LEU A 174 -0.27 15.28 -10.51
CA LEU A 174 -0.88 13.97 -10.71
C LEU A 174 -1.49 13.45 -9.41
N PRO A 175 -2.82 13.23 -9.32
CA PRO A 175 -3.42 12.68 -8.12
C PRO A 175 -3.00 11.22 -7.89
N HIS A 176 -2.61 10.92 -6.65
CA HIS A 176 -2.45 9.57 -6.10
C HIS A 176 -3.47 9.41 -4.99
N ILE A 177 -4.41 8.46 -5.12
CA ILE A 177 -5.59 8.41 -4.25
C ILE A 177 -5.61 7.18 -3.34
N ASN A 178 -5.56 7.42 -2.03
CA ASN A 178 -5.69 6.40 -1.00
C ASN A 178 -7.05 6.53 -0.29
N ALA A 179 -8.09 5.94 -0.89
CA ALA A 179 -9.49 6.10 -0.48
C ALA A 179 -10.11 4.87 0.20
N GLY A 180 -9.30 3.87 0.57
CA GLY A 180 -9.82 2.65 1.20
C GLY A 180 -10.48 1.70 0.19
N ASN A 181 -11.45 0.91 0.63
CA ASN A 181 -12.16 -0.04 -0.23
C ASN A 181 -13.10 0.68 -1.20
N LEU A 182 -12.96 0.34 -2.48
CA LEU A 182 -13.69 0.93 -3.59
C LEU A 182 -14.51 -0.13 -4.32
N THR A 183 -15.69 0.28 -4.78
CA THR A 183 -16.47 -0.44 -5.77
C THR A 183 -15.87 -0.29 -7.17
N ARG A 184 -16.32 -1.10 -8.12
CA ARG A 184 -15.87 -1.04 -9.53
C ARG A 184 -16.11 0.34 -10.13
N ASP A 185 -17.29 0.90 -9.93
CA ASP A 185 -17.68 2.19 -10.52
C ASP A 185 -16.90 3.35 -9.88
N GLU A 186 -16.74 3.34 -8.55
CA GLU A 186 -15.91 4.31 -7.83
C GLU A 186 -14.46 4.28 -8.34
N MET A 187 -13.88 3.08 -8.51
CA MET A 187 -12.52 2.93 -9.00
C MET A 187 -12.35 3.35 -10.47
N LEU A 188 -13.33 3.06 -11.34
CA LEU A 188 -13.31 3.53 -12.72
C LEU A 188 -13.36 5.07 -12.78
N ALA A 189 -14.26 5.69 -12.03
CA ALA A 189 -14.38 7.15 -12.01
C ALA A 189 -13.11 7.83 -11.47
N LEU A 190 -12.49 7.27 -10.43
CA LEU A 190 -11.23 7.81 -9.90
C LEU A 190 -10.06 7.61 -10.87
N ARG A 191 -10.09 6.58 -11.73
CA ARG A 191 -9.02 6.30 -12.69
C ARG A 191 -8.87 7.40 -13.72
N ASP A 192 -9.98 8.02 -14.12
CA ASP A 192 -9.98 9.11 -15.10
C ASP A 192 -9.32 10.40 -14.56
N VAL A 193 -9.14 10.48 -13.23
CA VAL A 193 -8.63 11.68 -12.55
C VAL A 193 -7.38 11.40 -11.70
N SER A 194 -6.77 10.23 -11.79
CA SER A 194 -5.58 9.86 -11.00
C SER A 194 -4.55 9.08 -11.79
N ALA A 195 -3.27 9.24 -11.42
CA ALA A 195 -2.18 8.47 -11.98
C ALA A 195 -2.01 7.11 -11.29
N SER A 196 -2.36 7.03 -10.00
CA SER A 196 -2.29 5.81 -9.20
C SER A 196 -3.33 5.86 -8.08
N MET A 197 -3.68 4.69 -7.58
CA MET A 197 -4.45 4.54 -6.34
C MET A 197 -3.68 3.66 -5.37
N GLY A 198 -4.12 3.59 -4.11
CA GLY A 198 -3.49 2.73 -3.14
C GLY A 198 -4.37 2.32 -1.98
N ILE A 199 -4.04 1.15 -1.43
CA ILE A 199 -4.63 0.63 -0.21
C ILE A 199 -3.58 -0.20 0.53
N MET A 200 -3.32 0.09 1.80
CA MET A 200 -2.53 -0.83 2.62
C MET A 200 -3.38 -2.08 2.88
N LEU A 201 -2.83 -3.26 2.57
CA LEU A 201 -3.39 -4.54 3.02
C LEU A 201 -3.24 -4.67 4.53
N GLU A 202 -2.14 -4.13 5.08
CA GLU A 202 -1.73 -4.22 6.49
C GLU A 202 -1.38 -5.66 6.90
N SER A 203 -2.35 -6.56 6.81
CA SER A 203 -2.23 -7.99 7.09
C SER A 203 -3.33 -8.77 6.37
N ALA A 204 -3.02 -9.97 5.92
CA ALA A 204 -3.99 -10.94 5.38
C ALA A 204 -4.67 -11.78 6.47
N SER A 205 -4.28 -11.63 7.75
CA SER A 205 -4.80 -12.44 8.85
C SER A 205 -6.09 -11.87 9.44
N SER A 206 -7.18 -12.65 9.34
CA SER A 206 -8.45 -12.31 9.98
C SER A 206 -8.39 -12.27 11.50
N ARG A 207 -7.35 -12.90 12.10
CA ARG A 207 -7.11 -12.85 13.55
C ARG A 207 -6.96 -11.41 14.05
N LEU A 208 -6.39 -10.51 13.24
CA LEU A 208 -6.23 -9.10 13.63
C LEU A 208 -7.55 -8.35 13.77
N CYS A 209 -8.65 -8.90 13.25
CA CYS A 209 -10.01 -8.36 13.36
C CYS A 209 -10.75 -8.86 14.61
N GLU A 210 -10.21 -9.83 15.35
CA GLU A 210 -10.85 -10.41 16.54
C GLU A 210 -10.87 -9.44 17.73
N LYS A 211 -11.74 -9.69 18.72
CA LYS A 211 -11.84 -8.83 19.92
C LYS A 211 -10.51 -8.72 20.63
N GLY A 212 -10.06 -7.47 20.83
CA GLY A 212 -8.77 -7.15 21.47
C GLY A 212 -7.63 -6.92 20.48
N MET A 213 -7.82 -7.24 19.20
CA MET A 213 -6.82 -7.10 18.14
C MET A 213 -6.94 -5.75 17.41
N PRO A 214 -5.93 -5.31 16.64
CA PRO A 214 -5.81 -3.91 16.20
C PRO A 214 -6.90 -3.43 15.24
N HIS A 215 -7.55 -4.34 14.52
CA HIS A 215 -8.60 -4.04 13.55
C HIS A 215 -10.01 -4.34 14.07
N TYR A 216 -10.15 -4.73 15.34
CA TYR A 216 -11.46 -4.94 15.94
C TYR A 216 -12.35 -3.70 15.86
N GLY A 217 -13.55 -3.84 15.28
CA GLY A 217 -14.49 -2.74 15.05
C GLY A 217 -14.17 -1.87 13.83
N SER A 218 -13.18 -2.25 13.02
CA SER A 218 -12.84 -1.62 11.73
C SER A 218 -13.32 -2.52 10.59
N PRO A 219 -14.60 -2.41 10.16
CA PRO A 219 -15.18 -3.33 9.18
C PRO A 219 -14.41 -3.35 7.86
N ASP A 220 -13.84 -2.22 7.45
CA ASP A 220 -13.16 -2.13 6.17
C ASP A 220 -11.71 -2.61 6.26
N LYS A 221 -11.22 -3.03 7.43
CA LYS A 221 -9.92 -3.69 7.60
C LYS A 221 -9.98 -5.21 7.48
N ASP A 222 -11.14 -5.77 7.17
CA ASP A 222 -11.28 -7.18 6.86
C ASP A 222 -10.41 -7.57 5.63
N PRO A 223 -9.52 -8.58 5.75
CA PRO A 223 -8.62 -8.97 4.68
C PRO A 223 -9.31 -9.40 3.38
N ILE A 224 -10.49 -10.04 3.45
CA ILE A 224 -11.22 -10.48 2.24
C ILE A 224 -11.63 -9.24 1.45
N THR A 225 -12.15 -8.23 2.13
CA THR A 225 -12.57 -6.98 1.50
C THR A 225 -11.37 -6.21 0.91
N ARG A 226 -10.25 -6.12 1.64
CA ARG A 226 -9.00 -5.48 1.17
C ARG A 226 -8.43 -6.18 -0.06
N LEU A 227 -8.34 -7.51 -0.04
CA LEU A 227 -7.85 -8.31 -1.17
C LEU A 227 -8.78 -8.21 -2.38
N ALA A 228 -10.10 -8.14 -2.17
CA ALA A 228 -11.05 -7.93 -3.27
C ALA A 228 -10.85 -6.57 -3.95
N THR A 229 -10.59 -5.50 -3.19
CA THR A 229 -10.27 -4.18 -3.78
C THR A 229 -8.93 -4.21 -4.54
N LEU A 230 -7.92 -4.91 -4.04
CA LEU A 230 -6.64 -5.09 -4.74
C LEU A 230 -6.83 -5.85 -6.06
N ASP A 231 -7.54 -6.97 -6.04
CA ASP A 231 -7.81 -7.75 -7.26
C ASP A 231 -8.65 -6.95 -8.28
N LEU A 232 -9.64 -6.18 -7.81
CA LEU A 232 -10.42 -5.28 -8.65
C LEU A 232 -9.55 -4.22 -9.35
N ALA A 233 -8.57 -3.64 -8.65
CA ALA A 233 -7.60 -2.72 -9.25
C ALA A 233 -6.79 -3.40 -10.36
N GLY A 234 -6.39 -4.64 -10.12
CA GLY A 234 -5.76 -5.50 -11.12
C GLY A 234 -6.62 -5.73 -12.36
N GLU A 235 -7.86 -6.15 -12.19
CA GLU A 235 -8.82 -6.38 -13.27
C GLU A 235 -9.05 -5.11 -14.12
N LEU A 236 -9.13 -3.96 -13.45
CA LEU A 236 -9.36 -2.66 -14.09
C LEU A 236 -8.09 -2.02 -14.67
N ARG A 237 -6.92 -2.65 -14.48
CA ARG A 237 -5.60 -2.13 -14.90
C ARG A 237 -5.31 -0.74 -14.33
N VAL A 238 -5.63 -0.54 -13.06
CA VAL A 238 -5.29 0.67 -12.31
C VAL A 238 -3.90 0.48 -11.69
N PRO A 239 -2.92 1.36 -11.96
CA PRO A 239 -1.65 1.36 -11.23
C PRO A 239 -1.93 1.50 -9.73
N PHE A 240 -1.38 0.59 -8.94
CA PHE A 240 -1.81 0.46 -7.54
C PHE A 240 -0.64 0.30 -6.58
N THR A 241 -0.75 0.91 -5.40
CA THR A 241 0.21 0.77 -4.30
C THR A 241 -0.42 0.01 -3.15
N SER A 242 0.32 -0.91 -2.55
CA SER A 242 -0.12 -1.62 -1.35
C SER A 242 1.05 -1.91 -0.43
N GLY A 243 0.84 -2.74 0.60
CA GLY A 243 1.83 -2.98 1.61
C GLY A 243 1.29 -3.67 2.85
N ILE A 244 2.22 -4.00 3.74
CA ILE A 244 1.94 -4.59 5.05
C ILE A 244 2.39 -3.63 6.17
N LEU A 245 1.81 -3.80 7.34
CA LEU A 245 2.21 -3.11 8.56
C LEU A 245 2.74 -4.14 9.55
N ILE A 246 3.93 -3.88 10.09
CA ILE A 246 4.61 -4.78 11.01
C ILE A 246 4.64 -4.21 12.43
N GLY A 247 4.48 -5.06 13.44
CA GLY A 247 4.45 -4.70 14.86
C GLY A 247 3.07 -4.34 15.40
N ILE A 248 1.98 -4.70 14.72
CA ILE A 248 0.61 -4.48 15.20
C ILE A 248 -0.01 -5.69 15.93
N GLY A 249 0.75 -6.78 16.06
CA GLY A 249 0.34 -8.02 16.70
C GLY A 249 0.26 -9.21 15.75
N GLU A 250 0.66 -9.02 14.49
CA GLU A 250 0.91 -10.09 13.52
C GLU A 250 2.17 -10.89 13.85
N THR A 251 2.21 -12.13 13.42
CA THR A 251 3.38 -13.02 13.49
C THR A 251 4.23 -12.90 12.23
N ARG A 252 5.50 -13.33 12.28
CA ARG A 252 6.37 -13.38 11.09
C ARG A 252 5.78 -14.24 9.96
N LEU A 253 5.07 -15.31 10.32
CA LEU A 253 4.35 -16.15 9.35
C LEU A 253 3.25 -15.35 8.64
N GLU A 254 2.39 -14.64 9.38
CA GLU A 254 1.30 -13.83 8.82
C GLU A 254 1.83 -12.68 7.94
N ARG A 255 3.00 -12.12 8.24
CA ARG A 255 3.67 -11.15 7.34
C ARG A 255 3.99 -11.77 5.99
N ILE A 256 4.58 -12.96 5.99
CA ILE A 256 4.93 -13.67 4.76
C ILE A 256 3.67 -14.08 4.00
N GLU A 257 2.64 -14.58 4.68
CA GLU A 257 1.33 -14.89 4.07
C GLU A 257 0.73 -13.65 3.40
N SER A 258 0.82 -12.49 4.05
CA SER A 258 0.35 -11.21 3.48
C SER A 258 1.13 -10.81 2.23
N LEU A 259 2.46 -10.95 2.25
CA LEU A 259 3.31 -10.70 1.07
C LEU A 259 3.02 -11.69 -0.06
N LEU A 260 2.73 -12.96 0.27
CA LEU A 260 2.33 -13.98 -0.70
C LEU A 260 0.96 -13.66 -1.32
N ALA A 261 0.01 -13.12 -0.55
CA ALA A 261 -1.28 -12.67 -1.06
C ALA A 261 -1.12 -11.52 -2.07
N LEU A 262 -0.30 -10.51 -1.73
CA LEU A 262 0.07 -9.42 -2.65
C LEU A 262 0.76 -9.96 -3.91
N ARG A 263 1.69 -10.91 -3.76
CA ARG A 263 2.38 -11.56 -4.88
C ARG A 263 1.41 -12.30 -5.79
N ALA A 264 0.44 -13.02 -5.23
CA ALA A 264 -0.57 -13.74 -5.99
C ALA A 264 -1.43 -12.79 -6.83
N SER A 265 -1.91 -11.70 -6.22
CA SER A 265 -2.68 -10.66 -6.92
C SER A 265 -1.85 -9.99 -8.04
N HIS A 266 -0.60 -9.63 -7.78
CA HIS A 266 0.28 -9.06 -8.79
C HIS A 266 0.65 -10.06 -9.90
N ARG A 267 0.83 -11.36 -9.60
CA ARG A 267 1.06 -12.39 -10.62
C ARG A 267 -0.12 -12.54 -11.58
N ARG A 268 -1.36 -12.38 -11.09
CA ARG A 268 -2.57 -12.42 -11.92
C ARG A 268 -2.67 -11.20 -12.85
N TYR A 269 -2.37 -10.00 -12.35
CA TYR A 269 -2.78 -8.76 -13.02
C TYR A 269 -1.66 -7.76 -13.34
N GLY A 270 -0.46 -7.89 -12.74
CA GLY A 270 0.69 -7.01 -13.00
C GLY A 270 0.56 -5.56 -12.52
N HIS A 271 -0.42 -5.26 -11.67
CA HIS A 271 -0.85 -3.88 -11.36
C HIS A 271 -0.08 -3.21 -10.20
N LEU A 272 0.37 -3.98 -9.18
CA LEU A 272 1.13 -3.41 -8.05
C LEU A 272 2.44 -2.76 -8.51
N GLN A 273 2.55 -1.45 -8.33
CA GLN A 273 3.74 -0.64 -8.66
C GLN A 273 4.72 -0.58 -7.47
N GLU A 274 4.19 -0.49 -6.26
CA GLU A 274 4.95 -0.37 -5.02
C GLU A 274 4.34 -1.28 -3.94
N VAL A 275 5.21 -1.89 -3.13
CA VAL A 275 4.87 -2.66 -1.93
C VAL A 275 5.61 -2.05 -0.74
N ILE A 276 4.84 -1.43 0.17
CA ILE A 276 5.36 -0.71 1.33
C ILE A 276 5.40 -1.66 2.54
N VAL A 277 6.53 -1.70 3.24
CA VAL A 277 6.61 -2.29 4.58
C VAL A 277 6.68 -1.14 5.56
N GLN A 278 5.58 -0.91 6.26
CA GLN A 278 5.49 0.14 7.27
C GLN A 278 5.67 -0.48 8.65
N ASN A 279 6.42 0.18 9.54
CA ASN A 279 6.54 -0.23 10.93
C ASN A 279 5.52 0.48 11.82
N PHE A 280 4.97 -0.26 12.77
CA PHE A 280 4.19 0.30 13.87
C PHE A 280 5.08 1.15 14.76
N ARG A 281 4.53 2.28 15.20
CA ARG A 281 5.07 3.11 16.27
C ARG A 281 3.96 3.38 17.27
N ALA A 282 4.23 3.12 18.54
CA ALA A 282 3.31 3.43 19.61
C ALA A 282 3.14 4.94 19.70
N LYS A 283 1.88 5.39 19.73
CA LYS A 283 1.54 6.81 19.80
C LYS A 283 0.56 7.07 20.94
N PRO A 284 0.74 8.16 21.70
CA PRO A 284 -0.25 8.59 22.68
C PRO A 284 -1.64 8.73 22.06
N HIS A 285 -2.67 8.58 22.89
CA HIS A 285 -4.08 8.71 22.48
C HIS A 285 -4.58 7.66 21.47
N THR A 286 -3.83 6.58 21.27
CA THR A 286 -4.29 5.38 20.57
C THR A 286 -4.56 4.26 21.56
N LYS A 287 -5.37 3.26 21.18
CA LYS A 287 -5.59 2.07 22.03
C LYS A 287 -4.33 1.20 22.15
N MET A 288 -3.38 1.37 21.25
CA MET A 288 -2.09 0.67 21.24
C MET A 288 -0.94 1.55 21.75
N ALA A 289 -1.22 2.59 22.53
CA ALA A 289 -0.19 3.51 23.05
C ALA A 289 0.91 2.83 23.89
N LEU A 290 0.62 1.64 24.45
CA LEU A 290 1.54 0.84 25.26
C LEU A 290 1.90 -0.51 24.59
N ALA A 291 1.54 -0.70 23.32
CA ALA A 291 1.90 -1.91 22.59
C ALA A 291 3.41 -1.90 22.26
N PRO A 292 4.07 -3.08 22.23
CA PRO A 292 5.47 -3.15 21.84
C PRO A 292 5.66 -2.71 20.39
N GLU A 293 6.75 -1.98 20.14
CA GLU A 293 7.19 -1.64 18.79
C GLU A 293 8.13 -2.73 18.27
N PRO A 294 8.21 -2.94 16.93
CA PRO A 294 9.22 -3.82 16.37
C PRO A 294 10.61 -3.24 16.66
N ASP A 295 11.54 -4.10 17.09
CA ASP A 295 12.94 -3.72 17.26
C ASP A 295 13.62 -3.53 15.90
N LEU A 296 14.86 -3.04 15.92
CA LEU A 296 15.60 -2.76 14.69
C LEU A 296 15.94 -4.04 13.90
N GLU A 297 16.13 -5.18 14.56
CA GLU A 297 16.42 -6.45 13.89
C GLU A 297 15.24 -6.90 13.04
N GLU A 298 14.01 -6.62 13.48
CA GLU A 298 12.78 -6.89 12.74
C GLU A 298 12.52 -5.93 11.56
N LEU A 299 13.29 -4.83 11.44
CA LEU A 299 13.18 -3.84 10.36
C LEU A 299 14.21 -4.03 9.23
N VAL A 300 15.11 -5.00 9.38
CA VAL A 300 16.25 -5.26 8.48
C VAL A 300 15.96 -6.43 7.53
#